data_AF-A0A174Q5S4-F1
#
_entry.id   AF-A0A174Q5S4-F1
#
_cell.length_a   1.000
_cell.length_b   1.000
_cell.length_c   1.000
_cell.angle_alpha   90.00
_cell.angle_beta   90.00
_cell.angle_gamma   90.00
#
_symmetry.space_group_name_H-M   'P 1'
#
loop_
_entity.id
_entity.type
_entity.pdbx_description
1 polymer ?
#
loop_
_entity_poly.entity_id
_entity_poly.type
_entity_poly.pdbx_seq_one_letter_code
_entity_poly.pdbx_strand_id
1 'polypeptide(L)' 'MMENTRIGLNAGKVWRILNEKGELSMFELCRELGLTFEEVAVAIGWLARENKISFREKDNMLFVKIDDVEFSFG' A
#
# COMPACT_ATOMS: atom_id res chain seq x y z
N MET A 1 16.05 4.50 -17.25
CA MET A 1 14.82 5.26 -16.89
C MET A 1 13.59 4.36 -17.05
N MET A 2 13.33 3.45 -16.11
CA MET A 2 12.13 2.59 -16.10
C MET A 2 11.68 2.13 -14.69
N GLU A 3 12.44 2.43 -13.62
CA GLU A 3 12.12 1.96 -12.26
C GLU A 3 10.93 2.71 -11.64
N ASN A 4 10.83 4.03 -11.80
CA ASN A 4 9.72 4.81 -11.23
C ASN A 4 8.35 4.39 -11.80
N THR A 5 8.29 3.99 -13.08
CA THR A 5 7.04 3.54 -13.70
C THR A 5 6.54 2.24 -13.06
N ARG A 6 7.45 1.30 -12.74
CA ARG A 6 7.09 0.05 -12.06
C ARG A 6 6.63 0.29 -10.63
N ILE A 7 7.31 1.19 -9.91
CA ILE A 7 6.92 1.55 -8.53
C ILE A 7 5.52 2.16 -8.51
N GLY A 8 5.23 3.12 -9.41
CA GLY A 8 3.90 3.71 -9.51
C GLY A 8 2.80 2.71 -9.87
N LEU A 9 3.08 1.76 -10.78
CA LEU A 9 2.16 0.68 -11.13
C LEU A 9 1.88 -0.23 -9.92
N ASN A 10 2.92 -0.64 -9.19
CA ASN A 10 2.76 -1.48 -8.00
C ASN A 10 2.04 -0.73 -6.86
N ALA A 11 2.33 0.56 -6.67
CA ALA A 11 1.60 1.42 -5.73
C ALA A 11 0.10 1.50 -6.07
N GLY A 12 -0.25 1.61 -7.35
CA GLY A 12 -1.65 1.56 -7.79
C GLY A 12 -2.34 0.23 -7.47
N LYS A 13 -1.62 -0.90 -7.61
CA LYS A 13 -2.14 -2.22 -7.23
C LYS A 13 -2.37 -2.34 -5.72
N VAL A 14 -1.38 -1.92 -4.91
CA VAL A 14 -1.48 -1.90 -3.44
C VAL A 14 -2.65 -1.02 -2.99
N TRP A 15 -2.79 0.18 -3.57
CA TRP A 15 -3.92 1.06 -3.32
C TRP A 15 -5.26 0.36 -3.57
N ARG A 16 -5.41 -0.27 -4.74
CA ARG A 16 -6.67 -0.91 -5.12
C ARG A 16 -7.05 -2.04 -4.16
N ILE A 17 -6.11 -2.91 -3.79
CA ILE A 17 -6.42 -4.05 -2.92
C ILE A 17 -6.73 -3.61 -1.49
N LEU A 18 -6.04 -2.59 -0.97
CA LEU A 18 -6.35 -2.00 0.34
C LEU A 18 -7.72 -1.31 0.33
N ASN A 19 -8.12 -0.68 -0.78
CA ASN A 19 -9.44 -0.06 -0.89
C ASN A 19 -10.57 -1.11 -0.97
N GLU A 20 -10.28 -2.29 -1.52
CA GLU A 20 -11.24 -3.40 -1.66
C GLU A 20 -11.37 -4.24 -0.39
N LYS A 21 -10.24 -4.55 0.27
CA LYS A 21 -10.19 -5.49 1.40
C LYS A 21 -9.99 -4.80 2.77
N GLY A 22 -9.67 -3.51 2.77
CA GLY A 22 -9.34 -2.77 3.97
C GLY A 22 -7.89 -2.95 4.40
N GLU A 23 -7.69 -3.05 5.72
CA GLU A 23 -6.37 -3.22 6.33
C GLU A 23 -5.79 -4.61 6.02
N LEU A 24 -4.57 -4.67 5.51
CA LEU A 24 -3.87 -5.93 5.19
C LEU A 24 -2.43 -5.90 5.71
N SER A 25 -1.91 -7.06 6.10
CA SER A 25 -0.50 -7.22 6.44
C SER A 25 0.41 -7.20 5.21
N MET A 26 1.70 -6.91 5.42
CA MET A 26 2.73 -7.05 4.38
C MET A 26 2.70 -8.43 3.69
N PHE A 27 2.48 -9.50 4.45
CA PHE A 27 2.43 -10.86 3.91
C PHE A 27 1.20 -11.07 3.01
N GLU A 28 0.03 -10.60 3.45
CA GLU A 28 -1.20 -10.65 2.66
C GLU A 28 -1.06 -9.84 1.37
N LEU A 29 -0.45 -8.65 1.43
CA LEU A 29 -0.19 -7.84 0.23
C LEU A 29 0.72 -8.55 -0.77
N CYS A 30 1.79 -9.21 -0.31
CA CYS A 30 2.66 -10.00 -1.20
C CYS A 30 1.89 -11.14 -1.86
N ARG A 31 1.09 -11.89 -1.07
CA ARG A 31 0.31 -13.04 -1.55
C ARG A 31 -0.78 -12.63 -2.54
N GLU A 32 -1.53 -11.59 -2.25
CA GLU A 32 -2.67 -11.13 -3.06
C GLU A 32 -2.22 -10.51 -4.38
N LEU A 33 -1.07 -9.83 -4.38
CA LEU A 33 -0.56 -9.15 -5.57
C LEU A 33 0.45 -9.98 -6.37
N GLY A 34 0.93 -11.10 -5.82
CA GLY A 34 2.00 -11.90 -6.40
C GLY A 34 3.32 -11.12 -6.52
N LEU A 35 3.56 -10.17 -5.61
CA LEU A 35 4.73 -9.30 -5.60
C LEU A 35 5.71 -9.74 -4.51
N THR A 36 6.98 -9.40 -4.69
CA THR A 36 7.98 -9.62 -3.64
C THR A 36 7.80 -8.63 -2.49
N PHE A 37 8.39 -8.95 -1.34
CA PHE A 37 8.37 -8.07 -0.17
C PHE A 37 8.96 -6.68 -0.49
N GLU A 38 10.05 -6.64 -1.26
CA GLU A 38 10.70 -5.41 -1.69
C GLU A 38 9.81 -4.58 -2.61
N GLU A 39 9.13 -5.21 -3.58
CA GLU A 39 8.21 -4.52 -4.48
C GLU A 39 7.01 -3.92 -3.72
N VAL A 40 6.48 -4.65 -2.75
CA VAL A 40 5.40 -4.17 -1.87
C VAL A 40 5.91 -3.04 -0.97
N ALA A 41 7.08 -3.19 -0.35
CA ALA A 41 7.67 -2.18 0.53
C ALA A 41 7.93 -0.86 -0.20
N VAL A 42 8.48 -0.91 -1.42
CA VAL A 42 8.72 0.29 -2.23
C VAL A 42 7.41 0.93 -2.70
N ALA A 43 6.41 0.13 -3.08
CA ALA A 43 5.07 0.61 -3.44
C ALA A 43 4.37 1.31 -2.27
N ILE A 44 4.44 0.72 -1.09
CA ILE A 44 3.95 1.30 0.17
C ILE A 44 4.69 2.59 0.48
N GLY A 45 6.03 2.61 0.38
CA GLY A 45 6.83 3.82 0.58
C GLY A 45 6.41 4.96 -0.36
N TRP A 46 6.04 4.64 -1.59
CA TRP A 46 5.49 5.62 -2.54
C TRP A 46 4.15 6.20 -2.06
N LEU A 47 3.24 5.35 -1.56
CA LEU A 47 1.93 5.79 -1.03
C LEU A 47 2.07 6.58 0.28
N ALA A 48 3.01 6.18 1.14
CA ALA A 48 3.33 6.86 2.38
C ALA A 48 3.85 8.29 2.13
N ARG A 49 4.69 8.47 1.09
CA ARG A 49 5.14 9.80 0.64
C ARG A 49 3.96 10.71 0.28
N GLU A 50 2.85 10.16 -0.17
CA GLU A 50 1.64 10.89 -0.55
C GLU A 50 0.63 11.04 0.61
N ASN A 51 0.98 10.61 1.83
CA ASN A 51 0.12 10.59 3.03
C ASN A 51 -1.23 9.89 2.79
N LYS A 52 -1.23 8.80 2.02
CA LYS A 52 -2.47 8.10 1.68
C LYS A 52 -2.72 6.84 2.50
N ILE A 53 -1.75 6.40 3.29
CA ILE A 53 -1.81 5.16 4.05
C ILE A 53 -1.29 5.35 5.47
N SER A 54 -1.88 4.59 6.39
CA SER A 54 -1.43 4.45 7.76
C SER A 54 -0.94 3.04 8.06
N PHE A 55 -0.10 2.95 9.09
CA PHE A 55 0.53 1.71 9.51
C PHE A 55 0.06 1.33 10.92
N ARG A 56 -0.19 0.04 11.12
CA ARG A 56 -0.49 -0.54 12.42
C ARG A 56 0.38 -1.76 12.65
N GLU A 57 1.05 -1.83 13.79
CA GLU A 57 1.73 -3.05 14.21
C GLU A 57 0.80 -3.89 15.09
N LYS A 58 0.67 -5.17 14.77
CA LYS A 58 -0.10 -6.15 15.54
C LYS A 58 0.60 -7.50 15.47
N ASP A 59 0.82 -8.14 16.62
CA ASP A 59 1.45 -9.46 16.70
C ASP A 59 2.79 -9.55 15.93
N ASN A 60 3.61 -8.50 16.03
CA ASN A 60 4.88 -8.31 15.29
C ASN A 60 4.74 -8.30 13.76
N MET A 61 3.53 -8.06 13.24
CA MET A 61 3.26 -7.88 11.82
C MET A 61 2.86 -6.44 11.53
N LEU A 62 3.40 -5.90 10.44
CA LEU A 62 3.03 -4.59 9.92
C LEU A 62 1.79 -4.72 9.03
N PHE A 63 0.74 -4.01 9.41
CA PHE A 63 -0.48 -3.83 8.66
C PHE A 63 -0.53 -2.43 8.05
N VAL A 64 -1.13 -2.36 6.87
CA VAL A 64 -1.29 -1.12 6.09
C VAL A 64 -2.77 -0.92 5.81
N LYS A 65 -3.24 0.31 5.95
CA LYS A 65 -4.61 0.72 5.65
C LYS A 65 -4.58 2.01 4.83
N ILE A 66 -5.56 2.21 3.97
CA ILE A 66 -5.80 3.53 3.36
C ILE A 66 -6.38 4.48 4.40
N ASP A 67 -5.82 5.67 4.47
CA ASP A 67 -6.44 6.76 5.22
C ASP A 67 -7.65 7.25 4.42
N ASP A 68 -8.79 7.38 5.10
CA ASP A 68 -9.98 7.98 4.51
C ASP A 68 -9.59 9.38 4.05
N VAL A 69 -9.37 9.53 2.74
CA VAL A 69 -9.19 10.84 2.14
C VAL A 69 -10.58 11.45 2.17
N GLU A 70 -10.94 12.08 3.30
CA GLU A 70 -12.14 12.89 3.38
C GLU A 70 -12.08 13.90 2.24
N PHE A 71 -12.84 13.63 1.18
CA PHE A 71 -13.20 14.64 0.21
C PHE A 71 -14.10 15.62 0.95
N SER A 72 -13.46 16.57 1.64
CA SER A 72 -14.13 17.76 2.14
C SER A 72 -14.60 18.54 0.92
N PHE A 73 -15.85 18.31 0.51
CA PHE A 73 -16.54 19.24 -0.36
C PHE A 73 -16.74 20.53 0.44
N GLY A 74 -15.95 21.55 0.11
CA GLY A 74 -16.24 22.93 0.48
C GLY A 74 -17.37 23.50 -0.38
#